data_AF-A0A7V2JQZ2-F1
#
_entry.id   AF-A0A7V2JQZ2-F1
#
_cell.length_a   1.000
_cell.length_b   1.000
_cell.length_c   1.000
_cell.angle_alpha   90.00
_cell.angle_beta   90.00
_cell.angle_gamma   90.00
#
_symmetry.space_group_name_H-M   'P 1'
#
loop_
_entity.id
_entity.type
_entity.pdbx_description
1 polymer ?
#
loop_
_entity_poly.entity_id
_entity_poly.type
_entity_poly.pdbx_seq_one_letter_code
_entity_poly.pdbx_strand_id
1 'polypeptide(L)'
;MGLDTTHGCWSGGYISFNSWREKICAVSGLGCLEDYHGFGGSKPWPDDDALSILLYHSDCDGEIEWKDCAAIANRLDDIMPAMKVAGEGGGHIGNYATKTQQFIDGLRLAASKEENVGFH
;
A
#
# COMPACT_ATOMS: atom_id res chain seq x y z
N MET A 1 0.04 -4.54 -18.53
CA MET A 1 -1.29 -4.35 -17.91
C MET A 1 -1.09 -3.37 -16.75
N GLY A 2 -1.92 -2.33 -16.68
CA GLY A 2 -1.89 -1.34 -15.61
C GLY A 2 -2.72 -1.80 -14.42
N LEU A 3 -2.43 -1.24 -13.26
CA LEU A 3 -3.24 -1.27 -12.06
C LEU A 3 -3.75 0.15 -11.81
N ASP A 4 -5.06 0.30 -11.79
CA ASP A 4 -5.74 1.54 -11.46
C ASP A 4 -6.63 1.30 -10.24
N THR A 5 -6.58 2.23 -9.30
CA THR A 5 -7.43 2.17 -8.10
C THR A 5 -8.39 3.33 -8.09
N THR A 6 -9.56 3.09 -7.49
CA THR A 6 -10.52 4.15 -7.24
C THR A 6 -9.95 5.21 -6.29
N HIS A 7 -10.61 6.37 -6.22
CA HIS A 7 -10.20 7.50 -5.35
C HIS A 7 -8.80 8.06 -5.62
N GLY A 8 -8.14 7.62 -6.69
CA GLY A 8 -6.83 8.11 -7.10
C GLY A 8 -5.67 7.58 -6.25
N CYS A 9 -5.87 6.50 -5.48
CA CYS A 9 -4.83 5.96 -4.58
C CYS A 9 -3.56 5.57 -5.36
N TRP A 10 -3.73 5.00 -6.54
CA TRP A 10 -2.69 4.49 -7.41
C TRP A 10 -3.14 4.43 -8.86
N SER A 11 -2.22 4.75 -9.76
CA SER A 11 -2.28 4.46 -11.19
C SER A 11 -0.85 4.15 -11.65
N GLY A 12 -0.64 2.99 -12.28
CA GLY A 12 0.69 2.54 -12.68
C GLY A 12 0.72 1.07 -13.09
N GLY A 13 1.90 0.44 -13.09
CA GLY A 13 2.03 -0.99 -13.35
C GLY A 13 1.96 -1.83 -12.06
N TYR A 14 1.47 -3.06 -12.17
CA TYR A 14 1.48 -4.05 -11.07
C TYR A 14 2.87 -4.25 -10.46
N ILE A 15 3.92 -4.31 -11.29
CA ILE A 15 5.30 -4.47 -10.80
C ILE A 15 5.70 -3.29 -9.93
N SER A 16 5.40 -2.06 -10.35
CA SER A 16 5.67 -0.86 -9.57
C SER A 16 4.89 -0.84 -8.25
N PHE A 17 3.64 -1.32 -8.26
CA PHE A 17 2.84 -1.44 -7.06
C PHE A 17 3.43 -2.47 -6.09
N ASN A 18 3.87 -3.63 -6.59
CA ASN A 18 4.51 -4.64 -5.76
C ASN A 18 5.83 -4.14 -5.14
N SER A 19 6.69 -3.50 -5.93
CA SER A 19 7.91 -2.88 -5.42
C SER A 19 7.65 -1.76 -4.40
N TRP A 20 6.52 -1.06 -4.51
CA TRP A 20 6.08 -0.12 -3.49
C TRP A 20 5.64 -0.83 -2.19
N ARG A 21 4.88 -1.94 -2.29
CA ARG A 21 4.52 -2.79 -1.13
C ARG A 21 5.76 -3.37 -0.43
N GLU A 22 6.75 -3.85 -1.19
CA GLU A 22 8.02 -4.33 -0.65
C GLU A 22 8.71 -3.24 0.18
N LYS A 23 8.71 -1.99 -0.34
CA LYS A 23 9.28 -0.87 0.38
C LYS A 23 8.51 -0.57 1.67
N ILE A 24 7.18 -0.54 1.62
CA ILE A 24 6.34 -0.36 2.82
C ILE A 24 6.68 -1.41 3.87
N CYS A 25 6.70 -2.68 3.49
CA CYS A 25 6.99 -3.78 4.41
C CYS A 25 8.37 -3.61 5.07
N ALA A 26 9.39 -3.25 4.27
CA ALA A 26 10.74 -3.04 4.77
C ALA A 26 10.87 -1.87 5.75
N VAL A 27 10.20 -0.74 5.49
CA VAL A 27 10.33 0.46 6.34
C VAL A 27 9.35 0.51 7.51
N SER A 28 8.28 -0.29 7.47
CA SER A 28 7.27 -0.36 8.54
C SER A 28 7.71 -1.18 9.75
N GLY A 29 8.82 -1.92 9.64
CA GLY A 29 9.28 -2.86 10.66
C GLY A 29 8.73 -4.28 10.50
N LEU A 30 7.91 -4.52 9.45
CA LEU A 30 7.34 -5.84 9.15
C LEU A 30 8.37 -6.81 8.51
N GLY A 31 9.48 -6.30 8.00
CA GLY A 31 10.56 -7.10 7.40
C GLY A 31 10.41 -7.22 5.88
N CYS A 32 10.70 -8.39 5.32
CA CYS A 32 10.63 -8.62 3.88
C CYS A 32 9.25 -9.14 3.47
N LEU A 33 8.68 -8.58 2.39
CA LEU A 33 7.36 -8.99 1.87
C LEU A 33 7.34 -10.48 1.49
N GLU A 34 8.43 -10.97 0.89
CA GLU A 34 8.60 -12.36 0.44
C GLU A 34 8.58 -13.39 1.57
N ASP A 35 8.76 -12.96 2.82
CA ASP A 35 8.68 -13.88 3.97
C ASP A 35 7.24 -14.31 4.27
N TYR A 36 6.24 -13.56 3.81
CA TYR A 36 4.84 -13.72 4.17
C TYR A 36 4.05 -14.62 3.22
N HIS A 37 2.96 -15.20 3.75
CA HIS A 37 1.96 -15.91 2.94
C HIS A 37 1.44 -15.04 1.79
N GLY A 38 1.33 -15.64 0.61
CA GLY A 38 0.94 -14.96 -0.64
C GLY A 38 2.12 -14.46 -1.48
N PHE A 39 3.33 -14.36 -0.91
CA PHE A 39 4.52 -13.78 -1.55
C PHE A 39 5.70 -14.75 -1.66
N GLY A 40 5.45 -16.05 -1.51
CA GLY A 40 6.46 -17.12 -1.57
C GLY A 40 6.93 -17.64 -0.21
N GLY A 41 6.63 -16.91 0.86
CA GLY A 41 6.99 -17.26 2.22
C GLY A 41 5.91 -18.00 3.00
N SER A 42 6.23 -18.26 4.27
CA SER A 42 5.39 -19.03 5.21
C SER A 42 5.06 -18.28 6.51
N LYS A 43 5.50 -17.02 6.64
CA LYS A 43 5.18 -16.19 7.79
C LYS A 43 3.71 -15.73 7.71
N PRO A 44 2.92 -15.88 8.79
CA PRO A 44 1.59 -15.31 8.84
C PRO A 44 1.67 -13.78 8.92
N TRP A 45 0.68 -13.10 8.34
CA TRP A 45 0.50 -11.65 8.49
C TRP A 45 0.09 -11.33 9.94
N PRO A 46 0.61 -10.26 10.55
CA PRO A 46 0.17 -9.84 11.88
C PRO A 46 -1.25 -9.27 11.82
N ASP A 47 -2.11 -9.71 12.74
CA ASP A 47 -3.51 -9.29 12.82
C ASP A 47 -3.67 -7.87 13.42
N ASP A 48 -2.61 -7.30 14.01
CA ASP A 48 -2.62 -6.04 14.75
C ASP A 48 -2.03 -4.83 14.00
N ASP A 49 -1.50 -5.01 12.78
CA ASP A 49 -1.01 -3.90 11.94
C ASP A 49 -1.96 -3.66 10.75
N ALA A 50 -2.48 -2.44 10.65
CA ALA A 50 -3.37 -2.03 9.56
C ALA A 50 -2.75 -2.21 8.17
N LEU A 51 -1.41 -2.15 8.03
CA LEU A 51 -0.74 -2.39 6.76
C LEU A 51 -0.89 -3.81 6.26
N SER A 52 -1.17 -4.80 7.12
CA SER A 52 -1.41 -6.18 6.69
C SER A 52 -2.55 -6.26 5.65
N ILE A 53 -3.59 -5.44 5.81
CA ILE A 53 -4.72 -5.35 4.86
C ILE A 53 -4.21 -4.88 3.49
N LEU A 54 -3.47 -3.77 3.45
CA LEU A 54 -2.90 -3.24 2.21
C LEU A 54 -1.83 -4.16 1.60
N LEU A 55 -1.05 -4.86 2.41
CA LEU A 55 0.04 -5.69 1.90
C LEU A 55 -0.46 -7.04 1.38
N TYR A 56 -1.52 -7.61 1.97
CA TYR A 56 -2.04 -8.94 1.63
C TYR A 56 -3.31 -8.95 0.77
N HIS A 57 -3.96 -7.81 0.50
CA HIS A 57 -5.14 -7.81 -0.37
C HIS A 57 -4.82 -8.25 -1.82
N SER A 58 -5.86 -8.76 -2.51
CA SER A 58 -5.80 -9.06 -3.95
C SER A 58 -5.65 -7.77 -4.75
N ASP A 59 -4.60 -7.66 -5.54
CA ASP A 59 -4.40 -6.52 -6.44
C ASP A 59 -5.16 -6.66 -7.78
N CYS A 60 -5.79 -7.82 -8.03
CA CYS A 60 -6.67 -8.07 -9.17
C CYS A 60 -8.13 -8.21 -8.67
N ASP A 61 -8.99 -7.26 -9.04
CA ASP A 61 -10.42 -7.20 -8.64
C ASP A 61 -10.66 -7.23 -7.12
N GLY A 62 -9.70 -6.75 -6.33
CA GLY A 62 -9.82 -6.64 -4.87
C GLY A 62 -10.36 -5.29 -4.42
N GLU A 63 -10.77 -5.24 -3.15
CA GLU A 63 -11.21 -4.02 -2.49
C GLU A 63 -10.57 -3.88 -1.09
N ILE A 64 -10.27 -2.65 -0.70
CA ILE A 64 -10.02 -2.29 0.69
C ILE A 64 -11.30 -1.65 1.24
N GLU A 65 -11.82 -2.17 2.35
CA GLU A 65 -13.03 -1.62 2.98
C GLU A 65 -12.79 -0.18 3.47
N TRP A 66 -13.79 0.68 3.29
CA TRP A 66 -13.70 2.09 3.70
C TRP A 66 -13.40 2.26 5.19
N LYS A 67 -13.82 1.30 6.02
CA LYS A 67 -13.60 1.29 7.49
C LYS A 67 -12.12 1.15 7.85
N ASP A 68 -11.36 0.44 7.03
CA ASP A 68 -9.94 0.22 7.25
C ASP A 68 -9.07 1.35 6.68
N CYS A 69 -9.62 2.10 5.72
CA CYS A 69 -8.89 3.14 4.99
C CYS A 69 -8.24 4.18 5.92
N ALA A 70 -8.95 4.62 6.96
CA ALA A 70 -8.41 5.59 7.92
C ALA A 70 -7.22 5.02 8.72
N ALA A 71 -7.32 3.77 9.17
CA ALA A 71 -6.25 3.11 9.93
C ALA A 71 -5.00 2.88 9.06
N ILE A 72 -5.21 2.43 7.81
CA ILE A 72 -4.13 2.26 6.83
C ILE A 72 -3.46 3.60 6.53
N ALA A 73 -4.24 4.65 6.28
CA ALA A 73 -3.72 5.99 5.99
C ALA A 73 -2.86 6.53 7.13
N ASN A 74 -3.30 6.39 8.38
CA ASN A 74 -2.52 6.80 9.56
C ASN A 74 -1.21 6.04 9.65
N ARG A 75 -1.25 4.72 9.45
CA ARG A 75 -0.06 3.88 9.54
C ARG A 75 0.95 4.14 8.41
N LEU A 76 0.47 4.49 7.21
CA LEU A 76 1.32 4.97 6.11
C LEU A 76 1.93 6.35 6.41
N ASP A 77 1.21 7.22 7.11
CA ASP A 77 1.71 8.54 7.54
C ASP A 77 2.84 8.40 8.57
N ASP A 78 2.73 7.42 9.50
CA ASP A 78 3.77 7.12 10.49
C ASP A 78 5.11 6.73 9.86
N ILE A 79 5.09 6.03 8.72
CA ILE A 79 6.30 5.60 7.99
C ILE A 79 6.77 6.62 6.96
N MET A 80 6.04 7.73 6.78
CA MET A 80 6.39 8.78 5.82
C MET A 80 7.80 9.36 6.01
N PRO A 81 8.32 9.55 7.23
CA PRO A 81 9.71 9.96 7.43
C PRO A 81 10.70 8.97 6.79
N ALA A 82 10.48 7.66 6.94
CA ALA A 82 11.33 6.64 6.33
C ALA A 82 11.18 6.59 4.80
N MET A 83 9.97 6.81 4.28
CA MET A 83 9.73 6.93 2.83
C MET A 83 10.46 8.11 2.20
N LYS A 84 10.54 9.25 2.90
CA LYS A 84 11.32 10.41 2.45
C LYS A 84 12.81 10.12 2.38
N VAL A 85 13.33 9.34 3.34
CA VAL A 85 14.73 8.89 3.33
C VAL A 85 15.00 7.87 2.21
N ALA A 86 14.03 6.99 1.92
CA ALA A 86 14.15 6.00 0.85
C ALA A 86 14.30 6.63 -0.54
N GLY A 87 13.76 7.83 -0.76
CA GLY A 87 13.98 8.61 -1.98
C GLY A 87 13.28 8.02 -3.21
N GLU A 88 14.00 7.94 -4.33
CA GLU A 88 13.46 7.46 -5.61
C GLU A 88 13.31 5.93 -5.61
N GLY A 89 12.10 5.46 -5.89
CA GLY A 89 11.83 4.10 -6.30
C GLY A 89 12.16 3.94 -7.78
N GLY A 90 12.99 2.95 -8.11
CA GLY A 90 13.35 2.66 -9.50
C GLY A 90 12.13 2.38 -10.39
N GLY A 91 12.34 2.44 -11.71
CA GLY A 91 11.28 2.22 -12.69
C GLY A 91 10.24 3.34 -12.72
N HIS A 92 8.96 2.98 -12.90
CA HIS A 92 7.84 3.93 -13.01
C HIS A 92 7.19 4.28 -11.65
N ILE A 93 7.84 3.96 -10.52
CA ILE A 93 7.35 4.33 -9.18
C ILE A 93 7.57 5.83 -8.95
N GLY A 94 8.76 6.32 -9.30
CA GLY A 94 9.21 7.66 -8.91
C GLY A 94 9.47 7.72 -7.41
N ASN A 95 9.34 8.91 -6.81
CA ASN A 95 9.60 9.10 -5.39
C ASN A 95 8.64 8.31 -4.48
N TYR A 96 9.18 7.52 -3.55
CA TYR A 96 8.39 6.70 -2.62
C TYR A 96 7.47 7.53 -1.74
N ALA A 97 7.94 8.67 -1.22
CA ALA A 97 7.13 9.54 -0.38
C ALA A 97 5.97 10.15 -1.16
N THR A 98 6.20 10.59 -2.40
CA THR A 98 5.14 11.12 -3.27
C THR A 98 4.06 10.07 -3.55
N LYS A 99 4.46 8.83 -3.90
CA LYS A 99 3.49 7.75 -4.13
C LYS A 99 2.74 7.34 -2.88
N THR A 100 3.43 7.31 -1.74
CA THR A 100 2.79 7.02 -0.45
C THR A 100 1.79 8.11 -0.07
N GLN A 101 2.13 9.39 -0.29
CA GLN A 101 1.21 10.49 -0.04
C GLN A 101 -0.03 10.42 -0.95
N GLN A 102 0.17 10.14 -2.24
CA GLN A 102 -0.95 9.93 -3.17
C GLN A 102 -1.90 8.83 -2.66
N PHE A 103 -1.35 7.71 -2.19
CA PHE A 103 -2.15 6.61 -1.67
C PHE A 103 -2.91 7.00 -0.39
N ILE A 104 -2.24 7.72 0.53
CA ILE A 104 -2.86 8.26 1.76
C ILE A 104 -4.03 9.18 1.42
N ASP A 105 -3.85 10.09 0.46
CA ASP A 105 -4.89 11.04 0.06
C ASP A 105 -6.12 10.33 -0.50
N GLY A 106 -5.90 9.29 -1.32
CA GLY A 106 -6.97 8.43 -1.84
C GLY A 106 -7.70 7.65 -0.75
N LEU A 107 -6.98 7.06 0.21
CA LEU A 107 -7.57 6.37 1.36
C LEU A 107 -8.40 7.33 2.24
N ARG A 108 -7.89 8.54 2.50
CA ARG A 108 -8.62 9.56 3.26
C ARG A 108 -9.88 10.01 2.54
N LEU A 109 -9.82 10.14 1.22
CA LEU A 109 -11.00 10.45 0.40
C LEU A 109 -12.05 9.33 0.46
N ALA A 110 -11.64 8.08 0.27
CA ALA A 110 -12.49 6.89 0.38
C ALA A 110 -13.17 6.81 1.76
N ALA A 111 -12.39 6.96 2.84
CA ALA A 111 -12.91 6.98 4.20
C ALA A 111 -13.93 8.12 4.41
N SER A 112 -13.68 9.32 3.90
CA SER A 112 -14.60 10.46 4.03
C SER A 112 -15.93 10.30 3.30
N LYS A 113 -15.97 9.41 2.30
CA LYS A 113 -17.15 9.10 1.50
C LYS A 113 -17.84 7.80 1.90
N GLU A 114 -17.23 7.03 2.79
CA GLU A 114 -17.66 5.67 3.13
C GLU A 114 -17.72 4.73 1.90
N GLU A 115 -16.78 4.92 0.97
CA GLU A 115 -16.66 4.15 -0.29
C GLU A 115 -15.42 3.27 -0.26
N ASN A 116 -15.53 2.00 -0.68
CA ASN A 116 -14.38 1.08 -0.74
C ASN A 116 -13.36 1.53 -1.80
N VAL A 117 -12.09 1.18 -1.59
CA VAL A 117 -11.06 1.34 -2.63
C VAL A 117 -10.99 0.10 -3.49
N GLY A 118 -11.57 0.14 -4.69
CA GLY A 118 -11.45 -0.91 -5.70
C GLY A 118 -10.13 -0.88 -6.50
N PHE A 119 -9.66 -2.06 -6.90
CA PHE A 119 -8.46 -2.33 -7.69
C PHE A 119 -8.84 -2.96 -9.04
N HIS A 120 -8.40 -2.36 -10.15
CA HIS A 120 -8.79 -2.72 -11.52
C HIS A 120 -7.58 -2.79 -12.48
#